data_AF-X1GN79-F1
#
_entry.id   AF-X1GN79-F1
#
_cell.length_a   1.000
_cell.length_b   1.000
_cell.length_c   1.000
_cell.angle_alpha   90.00
_cell.angle_beta   90.00
_cell.angle_gamma   90.00
#
_symmetry.space_group_name_H-M   'P 1'
#
loop_
_entity.id
_entity.type
_entity.pdbx_description
1 polymer ?
#
loop_
_entity_poly.entity_id
_entity_poly.type
_entity_poly.pdbx_seq_one_letter_code
_entity_poly.pdbx_strand_id
1 'polypeptide(L)'
;MSIEAANCLLKTLEEPTGKVVFILLTANDGLLPATVVSRCQRLELSPLAATEVETALNSRWGIEPQKAKLLARLSHGCLGWALSAAFDDGLLQQRVEKIDRLLDIINADYEERFAYANQLAAQFAQNRGLVQEVLDLWLDWWRDLLLAKIGCSDIITNVDRLDKLAEMAKD
;
A
#
# COMPACT_ATOMS: atom_id res chain seq x y z
N MET A 1 -13.94 6.80 14.78
CA MET A 1 -14.04 7.29 16.17
C MET A 1 -15.52 7.54 16.46
N SER A 2 -16.05 7.12 17.62
CA SER A 2 -17.42 7.48 17.98
C SER A 2 -17.51 8.97 18.34
N ILE A 3 -18.72 9.53 18.31
CA ILE A 3 -18.94 10.95 18.63
C ILE A 3 -18.55 11.24 20.08
N GLU A 4 -18.87 10.32 20.99
CA GLU A 4 -18.57 10.42 22.42
C GLU A 4 -17.05 10.44 22.67
N ALA A 5 -16.32 9.53 22.02
CA ALA A 5 -14.85 9.49 22.13
C ALA A 5 -14.22 10.80 21.61
N ALA A 6 -14.75 11.36 20.53
CA ALA A 6 -14.28 12.62 19.97
C ALA A 6 -14.47 13.79 20.94
N ASN A 7 -15.64 13.88 21.56
CA ASN A 7 -15.98 14.95 22.51
C ASN A 7 -15.12 14.87 23.78
N CYS A 8 -14.86 13.66 24.28
CA CYS A 8 -13.96 13.47 25.41
C CYS A 8 -12.53 13.90 25.06
N LEU A 9 -12.00 13.47 23.91
CA LEU A 9 -10.68 13.86 23.43
C LEU A 9 -10.57 15.38 23.28
N LEU A 10 -11.61 16.04 22.76
CA LEU A 10 -11.63 17.48 22.56
C LEU A 10 -11.42 18.25 23.88
N LYS A 11 -12.11 17.87 24.96
CA LYS A 11 -11.89 18.49 26.28
C LYS A 11 -10.45 18.35 26.75
N THR A 12 -9.85 17.17 26.54
CA THR A 12 -8.46 16.92 26.91
C THR A 12 -7.45 17.70 26.06
N LEU A 13 -7.74 17.92 24.78
CA LEU A 13 -6.91 18.73 23.89
C LEU A 13 -6.97 20.23 24.23
N GLU A 14 -8.14 20.72 24.67
CA GLU A 14 -8.34 22.14 25.02
C GLU A 14 -7.75 22.50 26.39
N GLU A 15 -7.90 21.62 27.38
CA GLU A 15 -7.44 21.85 28.75
C GLU A 15 -6.53 20.69 29.21
N PRO A 16 -5.34 20.52 28.62
CA PRO A 16 -4.43 19.45 29.01
C PRO A 16 -3.89 19.68 30.43
N THR A 17 -3.96 18.66 31.27
CA THR A 17 -3.41 18.72 32.63
C THR A 17 -1.93 18.35 32.64
N GLY A 18 -1.08 19.24 33.19
CA GLY A 18 0.37 19.02 33.26
C GLY A 18 1.10 19.31 31.94
N LYS A 19 2.29 18.73 31.77
CA LYS A 19 3.12 18.88 30.56
C LYS A 19 2.94 17.65 29.67
N VAL A 20 2.02 17.72 28.71
CA VAL A 20 1.68 16.60 27.81
C VAL A 20 1.83 17.03 26.36
N VAL A 21 2.27 16.11 25.50
CA VAL A 21 2.27 16.24 24.05
C VAL A 21 1.41 15.12 23.47
N PHE A 22 0.41 15.48 22.66
CA PHE A 22 -0.43 14.51 21.95
C PHE A 22 0.11 14.29 20.54
N ILE A 23 0.24 13.03 20.14
CA ILE A 23 0.53 12.63 18.76
C ILE A 23 -0.64 11.80 18.28
N LEU A 24 -1.40 12.35 17.34
CA LEU A 24 -2.55 11.67 16.72
C LEU A 24 -2.16 11.23 15.31
N LEU A 25 -2.37 9.94 15.02
CA LEU A 25 -2.10 9.35 13.71
C LEU A 25 -3.43 9.05 13.02
N THR A 26 -3.55 9.44 11.75
CA THR A 26 -4.69 9.09 10.90
C THR A 26 -4.22 8.89 9.46
N ALA A 27 -4.83 7.94 8.75
CA ALA A 27 -4.65 7.78 7.31
C ALA A 27 -5.55 8.73 6.49
N ASN A 28 -6.58 9.31 7.11
CA ASN A 28 -7.50 10.24 6.47
C ASN A 28 -8.07 11.20 7.54
N ASP A 29 -7.63 12.45 7.52
CA ASP A 29 -8.08 13.48 8.47
C ASP A 29 -9.50 13.99 8.17
N GLY A 30 -10.01 13.80 6.95
CA GLY A 30 -11.41 14.06 6.59
C GLY A 30 -12.41 13.16 7.31
N LEU A 31 -11.97 12.05 7.90
CA LEU A 31 -12.79 11.20 8.77
C LEU A 31 -12.81 11.66 10.23
N LEU A 32 -12.03 12.69 10.58
CA LEU A 32 -11.99 13.26 11.92
C LEU A 32 -12.93 14.46 12.03
N PRO A 33 -13.53 14.71 13.20
CA PRO A 33 -14.29 15.93 13.43
C PRO A 33 -13.41 17.17 13.25
N ALA A 34 -13.91 18.16 12.51
CA ALA A 34 -13.21 19.43 12.28
C ALA A 34 -12.79 20.14 13.59
N THR A 35 -13.55 19.90 14.66
CA THR A 35 -13.25 20.42 16.00
C THR A 35 -11.98 19.80 16.58
N VAL A 36 -11.66 18.53 16.34
CA VAL A 36 -10.39 17.91 16.76
C VAL A 36 -9.24 18.42 15.89
N VAL A 37 -9.44 18.44 14.57
CA VAL A 37 -8.41 18.87 13.61
C VAL A 37 -7.95 20.31 13.87
N SER A 38 -8.88 21.21 14.19
CA SER A 38 -8.57 22.62 14.47
C SER A 38 -7.75 22.89 15.73
N ARG A 39 -7.63 21.92 16.67
CA ARG A 39 -6.74 22.01 17.84
C ARG A 39 -5.39 21.29 17.64
N CYS A 40 -5.16 20.71 16.46
CA CYS A 40 -3.95 19.96 16.15
C CYS A 40 -3.09 20.72 15.13
N GLN A 41 -1.78 20.64 15.27
CA GLN A 41 -0.88 21.00 14.18
C GLN A 41 -0.84 19.82 13.18
N ARG A 42 -1.22 20.08 11.93
CA ARG A 42 -1.12 19.09 10.86
C ARG A 42 0.34 18.93 10.45
N LEU A 43 0.84 17.71 10.55
CA LEU A 43 2.10 17.28 9.98
C LEU A 43 1.79 16.18 8.96
N GLU A 44 2.01 16.46 7.68
CA GLU A 44 1.76 15.49 6.61
C GLU A 44 3.01 14.64 6.38
N LEU A 45 2.83 13.31 6.41
CA LEU A 45 3.87 12.35 6.11
C LEU A 45 3.68 11.87 4.67
N SER A 46 4.28 12.61 3.72
CA SER A 46 4.22 12.23 2.31
C SER A 46 5.07 10.98 2.04
N PRO A 47 4.67 10.14 1.06
CA PRO A 47 5.49 9.02 0.61
C PRO A 47 6.89 9.48 0.19
N LEU A 48 7.90 8.67 0.52
CA LEU A 48 9.28 8.93 0.12
C LEU A 48 9.46 8.68 -1.38
N ALA A 49 10.39 9.40 -2.01
CA ALA A 49 10.80 9.07 -3.37
C ALA A 49 11.46 7.68 -3.39
N ALA A 50 11.29 6.92 -4.47
CA ALA A 50 11.88 5.59 -4.58
C ALA A 50 13.41 5.61 -4.38
N THR A 51 14.09 6.65 -4.86
CA THR A 51 15.54 6.83 -4.66
C THR A 51 15.92 7.03 -3.20
N GLU A 52 15.08 7.69 -2.40
CA GLU A 52 15.29 7.88 -0.97
C GLU A 52 15.10 6.55 -0.21
N VAL A 53 14.07 5.77 -0.58
CA VAL A 53 13.84 4.43 -0.01
C VAL A 53 15.01 3.51 -0.33
N GLU A 54 15.43 3.43 -1.60
CA GLU A 54 16.56 2.62 -2.05
C GLU A 54 17.85 3.00 -1.30
N THR A 55 18.15 4.30 -1.22
CA THR A 55 19.32 4.81 -0.51
C THR A 55 19.27 4.45 0.97
N ALA A 56 18.10 4.58 1.60
CA ALA A 56 17.92 4.27 3.01
C ALA A 56 18.12 2.76 3.28
N LEU A 57 17.48 1.88 2.50
CA LEU A 57 17.61 0.43 2.59
C LEU A 57 19.06 -0.03 2.46
N ASN A 58 19.78 0.48 1.46
CA ASN A 58 21.19 0.14 1.22
C ASN A 58 22.10 0.67 2.35
N SER A 59 22.04 1.98 2.63
CA SER A 59 23.03 2.62 3.52
C SER A 59 22.82 2.35 5.00
N ARG A 60 21.56 2.20 5.45
CA ARG A 60 21.24 2.04 6.88
C ARG A 60 21.00 0.60 7.28
N TRP A 61 20.43 -0.21 6.39
CA TRP A 61 20.07 -1.61 6.68
C TRP A 61 20.92 -2.62 5.92
N GLY A 62 21.83 -2.19 5.04
CA GLY A 62 22.73 -3.09 4.32
C GLY A 62 22.01 -4.06 3.37
N ILE A 63 20.80 -3.71 2.92
CA ILE A 63 20.07 -4.52 1.94
C ILE A 63 20.86 -4.51 0.63
N GLU A 64 20.87 -5.64 -0.08
CA GLU A 64 21.58 -5.78 -1.36
C GLU A 64 21.00 -4.82 -2.41
N PRO A 65 21.82 -4.15 -3.26
CA PRO A 65 21.35 -3.11 -4.17
C PRO A 65 20.19 -3.49 -5.09
N GLN A 66 20.19 -4.69 -5.68
CA GLN A 66 19.09 -5.13 -6.55
C GLN A 66 17.80 -5.33 -5.76
N LYS A 67 17.86 -5.99 -4.58
CA LYS A 67 16.71 -6.13 -3.68
C LYS A 67 16.20 -4.78 -3.21
N ALA A 68 17.08 -3.86 -2.79
CA ALA A 68 16.70 -2.52 -2.35
C ALA A 68 15.99 -1.72 -3.44
N LYS A 69 16.50 -1.77 -4.68
CA LYS A 69 15.88 -1.10 -5.83
C LYS A 69 14.49 -1.65 -6.14
N LEU A 70 14.32 -2.98 -6.09
CA LEU A 70 13.02 -3.62 -6.26
C LEU A 70 12.04 -3.17 -5.16
N LEU A 71 12.43 -3.30 -3.89
CA LEU A 71 11.58 -2.94 -2.75
C LEU A 71 11.22 -1.45 -2.72
N ALA A 72 12.14 -0.59 -3.12
CA ALA A 72 11.89 0.83 -3.26
C ALA A 72 10.75 1.13 -4.26
N ARG A 73 10.70 0.39 -5.38
CA ARG A 73 9.62 0.49 -6.36
C ARG A 73 8.30 -0.05 -5.81
N LEU A 74 8.33 -1.23 -5.20
CA LEU A 74 7.13 -1.90 -4.70
C LEU A 74 6.50 -1.22 -3.48
N SER A 75 7.27 -0.44 -2.72
CA SER A 75 6.81 0.12 -1.44
C SER A 75 5.91 1.34 -1.56
N HIS A 76 5.76 1.92 -2.75
CA HIS A 76 5.06 3.20 -2.95
C HIS A 76 5.52 4.30 -1.97
N GLY A 77 6.81 4.32 -1.64
CA GLY A 77 7.40 5.28 -0.70
C GLY A 77 7.19 4.94 0.79
N CYS A 78 6.54 3.82 1.11
CA CYS A 78 6.37 3.34 2.48
C CYS A 78 7.61 2.56 2.94
N LEU A 79 8.58 3.25 3.55
CA LEU A 79 9.81 2.64 4.05
C LEU A 79 9.56 1.48 5.03
N GLY A 80 8.54 1.58 5.88
CA GLY A 80 8.19 0.52 6.82
C GLY A 80 7.79 -0.77 6.11
N TRP A 81 6.98 -0.68 5.05
CA TRP A 81 6.64 -1.83 4.22
C TRP A 81 7.88 -2.40 3.52
N ALA A 82 8.74 -1.53 2.98
CA ALA A 82 9.96 -1.95 2.30
C ALA A 82 10.89 -2.72 3.24
N LEU A 83 11.01 -2.31 4.50
CA LEU A 83 11.79 -3.01 5.52
C LEU A 83 11.16 -4.36 5.87
N SER A 84 9.84 -4.42 6.07
CA SER A 84 9.15 -5.69 6.30
C SER A 84 9.42 -6.69 5.16
N ALA A 85 9.28 -6.26 3.90
CA ALA A 85 9.56 -7.08 2.73
C ALA A 85 11.05 -7.43 2.56
N ALA A 86 11.97 -6.61 3.12
CA ALA A 86 13.39 -6.89 3.08
C ALA A 86 13.79 -8.04 3.99
N PHE A 87 13.15 -8.16 5.15
CA PHE A 87 13.47 -9.14 6.20
C PHE A 87 12.51 -10.33 6.27
N ASP A 88 11.36 -10.25 5.59
CA ASP A 88 10.40 -11.35 5.45
C ASP A 88 10.13 -11.62 3.95
N ASP A 89 10.82 -12.63 3.41
CA ASP A 89 10.63 -13.05 2.02
C ASP A 89 9.22 -13.63 1.77
N GLY A 90 8.50 -14.04 2.82
CA GLY A 90 7.11 -14.50 2.72
C GLY A 90 6.17 -13.44 2.17
N LEU A 91 6.43 -12.16 2.46
CA LEU A 91 5.63 -11.05 1.94
C LEU A 91 5.78 -10.90 0.42
N LEU A 92 7.00 -11.05 -0.09
CA LEU A 92 7.28 -11.02 -1.54
C LEU A 92 6.69 -12.24 -2.24
N GLN A 93 6.80 -13.41 -1.64
CA GLN A 93 6.22 -14.63 -2.17
C GLN A 93 4.68 -14.53 -2.26
N GLN A 94 4.02 -14.06 -1.20
CA GLN A 94 2.56 -13.85 -1.22
C GLN A 94 2.14 -12.85 -2.28
N ARG A 95 2.91 -11.78 -2.50
CA ARG A 95 2.64 -10.83 -3.60
C ARG A 95 2.73 -11.54 -4.96
N VAL A 96 3.78 -12.33 -5.17
CA VAL A 96 3.98 -13.10 -6.40
C VAL A 96 2.79 -14.03 -6.66
N GLU A 97 2.36 -14.79 -5.65
CA GLU A 97 1.20 -15.69 -5.73
C GLU A 97 -0.10 -14.94 -6.04
N LYS A 98 -0.33 -13.77 -5.43
CA LYS A 98 -1.50 -12.93 -5.71
C LYS A 98 -1.50 -12.37 -7.15
N ILE A 99 -0.33 -11.99 -7.69
CA ILE A 99 -0.19 -11.56 -9.10
C ILE A 99 -0.45 -12.73 -10.04
N ASP A 100 0.18 -13.88 -9.78
CA ASP A 100 0.01 -15.06 -10.65
C ASP A 100 -1.48 -15.47 -10.66
N ARG A 101 -2.15 -15.42 -9.50
CA ARG A 101 -3.59 -15.66 -9.42
C ARG A 101 -4.43 -14.67 -10.22
N LEU A 102 -4.05 -13.38 -10.25
CA LEU A 102 -4.71 -12.39 -11.11
C LEU A 102 -4.57 -12.78 -12.59
N LEU A 103 -3.36 -13.14 -13.02
CA LEU A 103 -3.07 -13.52 -14.40
C LEU A 103 -3.84 -14.77 -14.84
N ASP A 104 -3.97 -15.75 -13.95
CA ASP A 104 -4.81 -16.93 -14.19
C ASP A 104 -6.28 -16.51 -14.40
N ILE A 105 -6.83 -15.70 -13.49
CA ILE A 105 -8.24 -15.28 -13.52
C ILE A 105 -8.57 -14.40 -14.74
N ILE A 106 -7.62 -13.62 -15.26
CA ILE A 106 -7.81 -12.83 -16.49
C ILE A 106 -8.07 -13.74 -17.70
N ASN A 107 -7.46 -14.93 -17.72
CA ASN A 107 -7.55 -15.89 -18.83
C ASN A 107 -8.57 -17.01 -18.58
N ALA A 108 -9.04 -17.15 -17.34
CA ALA A 108 -10.02 -18.12 -16.91
C ALA A 108 -11.41 -17.91 -17.53
N ASP A 109 -12.24 -18.95 -17.49
CA ASP A 109 -13.64 -18.88 -17.88
C ASP A 109 -14.50 -18.14 -16.83
N TYR A 110 -15.79 -17.98 -17.11
CA TYR A 110 -16.69 -17.29 -16.18
C TYR A 110 -16.88 -18.04 -14.86
N GLU A 111 -16.90 -19.37 -14.87
CA GLU A 111 -17.12 -20.18 -13.67
C GLU A 111 -16.01 -19.95 -12.65
N GLU A 112 -14.76 -20.04 -13.10
CA GLU A 112 -13.58 -19.81 -12.26
C GLU A 112 -13.50 -18.36 -11.75
N ARG A 113 -13.84 -17.38 -12.59
CA ARG A 113 -13.91 -15.96 -12.18
C ARG A 113 -14.94 -15.74 -11.08
N PHE A 114 -16.15 -16.29 -11.24
CA PHE A 114 -17.20 -16.17 -10.22
C PHE A 114 -16.85 -16.92 -8.94
N ALA A 115 -16.21 -18.09 -9.04
CA ALA A 115 -15.73 -18.84 -7.88
C ALA A 115 -14.71 -18.02 -7.07
N TYR A 116 -13.74 -17.39 -7.75
CA TYR A 116 -12.74 -16.55 -7.08
C TYR A 116 -13.34 -15.27 -6.49
N ALA A 117 -14.29 -14.63 -7.19
CA ALA A 117 -15.03 -13.49 -6.64
C ALA A 117 -15.79 -13.86 -5.36
N ASN A 118 -16.44 -15.03 -5.34
CA ASN A 118 -17.11 -15.54 -4.14
C ASN A 118 -16.12 -15.83 -3.00
N GLN A 119 -14.94 -16.37 -3.30
CA GLN A 119 -13.88 -16.57 -2.32
C GLN A 119 -13.43 -15.24 -1.70
N LEU A 120 -13.15 -14.22 -2.51
CA LEU A 120 -12.77 -12.89 -2.00
C LEU A 120 -13.91 -12.26 -1.17
N ALA A 121 -15.17 -12.40 -1.58
CA ALA A 121 -16.30 -11.90 -0.82
C ALA A 121 -16.42 -12.57 0.56
N ALA A 122 -16.22 -13.89 0.63
CA ALA A 122 -16.22 -14.63 1.89
C ALA A 122 -15.05 -14.20 2.81
N GLN A 123 -13.87 -13.97 2.23
CA GLN A 123 -12.70 -13.47 2.98
C GLN A 123 -12.90 -12.05 3.47
N PHE A 124 -13.56 -11.18 2.71
CA PHE A 124 -13.81 -9.78 3.10
C PHE A 124 -14.62 -9.69 4.40
N ALA A 125 -15.57 -10.60 4.61
CA ALA A 125 -16.35 -10.66 5.84
C ALA A 125 -15.50 -10.98 7.07
N GLN A 126 -14.38 -11.70 6.90
CA GLN A 126 -13.49 -12.13 7.97
C GLN A 126 -12.31 -11.17 8.16
N ASN A 127 -11.70 -10.74 7.06
CA ASN A 127 -10.54 -9.86 7.04
C ASN A 127 -10.59 -8.94 5.81
N ARG A 128 -11.10 -7.73 6.02
CA ARG A 128 -11.20 -6.70 4.97
C ARG A 128 -9.83 -6.26 4.44
N GLY A 129 -8.81 -6.24 5.30
CA GLY A 129 -7.46 -5.80 4.94
C GLY A 129 -6.83 -6.68 3.86
N LEU A 130 -6.94 -8.01 4.01
CA LEU A 130 -6.40 -8.95 3.03
C LEU A 130 -7.02 -8.79 1.64
N VAL A 131 -8.33 -8.59 1.57
CA VAL A 131 -9.01 -8.38 0.28
C VAL A 131 -8.66 -7.02 -0.31
N GLN A 132 -8.53 -5.99 0.53
CA GLN A 132 -8.06 -4.68 0.09
C GLN A 132 -6.65 -4.77 -0.51
N GLU A 133 -5.72 -5.49 0.12
CA GLU A 133 -4.38 -5.72 -0.45
C GLU A 133 -4.41 -6.39 -1.83
N VAL A 134 -5.32 -7.35 -2.04
CA VAL A 134 -5.49 -8.00 -3.36
C VAL A 134 -5.97 -6.98 -4.39
N LEU A 135 -6.98 -6.17 -4.04
CA LEU A 135 -7.53 -5.16 -4.94
C LEU A 135 -6.53 -4.05 -5.25
N ASP A 136 -5.77 -3.60 -4.26
CA ASP A 136 -4.71 -2.59 -4.44
C ASP A 136 -3.63 -3.12 -5.39
N LEU A 137 -3.24 -4.39 -5.24
CA LEU A 137 -2.29 -5.05 -6.14
C LEU A 137 -2.83 -5.16 -7.58
N TRP A 138 -4.13 -5.42 -7.73
CA TRP A 138 -4.77 -5.42 -9.04
C TRP A 138 -4.77 -4.03 -9.67
N LEU A 139 -5.10 -2.99 -8.90
CA LEU A 139 -5.07 -1.61 -9.37
C LEU A 139 -3.65 -1.22 -9.82
N ASP A 140 -2.63 -1.58 -9.06
CA ASP A 140 -1.23 -1.38 -9.45
C ASP A 140 -0.87 -2.10 -10.74
N TRP A 141 -1.31 -3.37 -10.89
CA TRP A 141 -1.07 -4.13 -12.12
C TRP A 141 -1.69 -3.45 -13.34
N TRP A 142 -2.97 -3.05 -13.26
CA TRP A 142 -3.65 -2.39 -14.37
C TRP A 142 -3.06 -1.01 -14.68
N ARG A 143 -2.67 -0.26 -13.65
CA ARG A 143 -1.93 1.00 -13.80
C ARG A 143 -0.62 0.78 -14.56
N ASP A 144 0.17 -0.21 -14.15
CA ASP A 144 1.44 -0.52 -14.80
C ASP A 144 1.26 -1.01 -16.24
N LEU A 145 0.19 -1.76 -16.53
CA LEU A 145 -0.16 -2.16 -17.90
C LEU A 145 -0.48 -0.95 -18.77
N LEU A 146 -1.25 0.02 -18.26
CA LEU A 146 -1.52 1.28 -18.95
C LEU A 146 -0.23 2.07 -19.20
N LEU A 147 0.64 2.17 -18.19
CA LEU A 147 1.96 2.81 -18.31
C LEU A 147 2.83 2.15 -19.38
N ALA A 148 2.86 0.81 -19.42
CA ALA A 148 3.56 0.05 -20.45
C ALA A 148 3.00 0.34 -21.85
N LYS A 149 1.67 0.39 -22.01
CA LYS A 149 1.01 0.70 -23.30
C LYS A 149 1.35 2.09 -23.83
N ILE A 150 1.50 3.08 -22.97
CA ILE A 150 1.83 4.46 -23.38
C ILE A 150 3.35 4.73 -23.43
N GLY A 151 4.18 3.73 -23.13
CA GLY A 151 5.65 3.85 -23.17
C GLY A 151 6.28 4.54 -21.95
N CYS A 152 5.55 4.68 -20.84
CA CYS A 152 6.02 5.29 -19.59
C CYS A 152 6.54 4.22 -18.60
N SER A 153 7.45 3.37 -19.05
CA SER A 153 7.95 2.24 -18.26
C SER A 153 8.85 2.64 -17.07
N ASP A 154 9.34 3.87 -17.05
CA ASP A 154 10.23 4.42 -16.02
C ASP A 154 9.54 4.62 -14.66
N ILE A 155 8.22 4.68 -14.65
CA ILE A 155 7.38 4.85 -13.45
C ILE A 155 6.55 3.60 -13.09
N ILE A 156 6.80 2.46 -13.75
CA ILE A 156 6.19 1.17 -13.41
C ILE A 156 6.62 0.72 -12.01
N THR A 157 5.66 0.15 -11.27
CA THR A 157 5.83 -0.37 -9.91
C THR A 157 6.35 -1.81 -9.94
N ASN A 158 5.66 -2.69 -10.67
CA ASN A 158 5.90 -4.13 -10.80
C ASN A 158 7.07 -4.41 -11.77
N VAL A 159 8.24 -3.84 -11.47
CA VAL A 159 9.45 -3.92 -12.33
C VAL A 159 9.99 -5.35 -12.49
N ASP A 160 9.66 -6.24 -11.55
CA ASP A 160 9.94 -7.68 -11.59
C ASP A 160 9.07 -8.46 -12.58
N ARG A 161 8.01 -7.82 -13.13
CA ARG A 161 7.06 -8.43 -14.06
C ARG A 161 6.96 -7.67 -15.39
N LEU A 162 7.98 -6.88 -15.74
CA LEU A 162 8.00 -6.06 -16.96
C LEU A 162 7.77 -6.87 -18.23
N ASP A 163 8.35 -8.06 -18.35
CA ASP A 163 8.18 -8.90 -19.53
C ASP A 163 6.71 -9.25 -19.78
N LYS A 164 5.97 -9.58 -18.71
CA LYS A 164 4.56 -9.93 -18.79
C LYS A 164 3.70 -8.69 -19.10
N LEU A 165 4.01 -7.56 -18.45
CA LEU A 165 3.35 -6.28 -18.76
C LEU A 165 3.57 -5.87 -20.21
N ALA A 166 4.79 -6.03 -20.74
CA ALA A 166 5.15 -5.69 -22.11
C ALA A 166 4.53 -6.63 -23.14
N GLU A 167 4.34 -7.91 -22.80
CA GLU A 167 3.56 -8.86 -23.61
C GLU A 167 2.10 -8.42 -23.71
N MET A 168 1.43 -8.25 -22.57
CA MET A 168 0.02 -7.85 -22.51
C MET A 168 -0.26 -6.44 -23.06
N ALA A 169 0.75 -5.56 -23.07
CA ALA A 169 0.61 -4.22 -23.62
C ALA A 169 0.48 -4.21 -25.15
N LYS A 170 0.87 -5.30 -25.84
CA LYS A 170 0.81 -5.41 -27.31
C LYS A 170 -0.57 -5.83 -27.83
N ASP A 171 -1.37 -6.47 -26.99
CA ASP A 171 -2.75 -6.90 -27.30
C ASP A 171 -3.74 -5.73 -27.20
#